data_AF-A0AAX3G3H9-F1
#
_entry.id   AF-A0AAX3G3H9-F1
#
_cell.length_a   1.000
_cell.length_b   1.000
_cell.length_c   1.000
_cell.angle_alpha   90.00
_cell.angle_beta   90.00
_cell.angle_gamma   90.00
#
_symmetry.space_group_name_H-M   'P 1'
#
loop_
_entity.id
_entity.type
_entity.pdbx_description
1 polymer ?
#
loop_
_entity_poly.entity_id
_entity_poly.type
_entity_poly.pdbx_seq_one_letter_code
_entity_poly.pdbx_strand_id
1 'polypeptide(L)'
;MRLIRCLLYTGFCILLTGLVSPQASAGPSFDADRQGLEKLSANAGAELHRGFQKFHEMLMYLELKEPLHATEAKAAALQHFNESAVLFKKVTASAPERKILYQPRDDSEKEAIAAFQNRLKELGIAEPDTEKQLASLAVTVVTRHIHVLEKSSFKATKADYPSLRKALRSQALLLDLGILTSIVWSLSADQPGGSS
;
A
#
# COMPACT_ATOMS: atom_id res chain seq x y z
N MET A 1 -13.09 53.27 -16.97
CA MET A 1 -12.24 53.27 -15.75
C MET A 1 -12.69 52.13 -14.82
N ARG A 2 -11.85 51.72 -13.85
CA ARG A 2 -11.93 50.44 -13.13
C ARG A 2 -13.07 50.32 -12.09
N LEU A 3 -13.68 49.14 -12.02
CA LEU A 3 -14.27 48.43 -10.86
C LEU A 3 -14.32 46.91 -11.21
N ILE A 4 -14.18 45.90 -10.33
CA ILE A 4 -13.66 45.91 -8.95
C ILE A 4 -12.81 44.64 -8.62
N ARG A 5 -13.36 43.56 -8.02
CA ARG A 5 -12.72 42.29 -7.60
C ARG A 5 -13.75 41.15 -7.39
N CYS A 6 -13.24 39.90 -7.39
CA CYS A 6 -13.79 38.65 -6.79
C CYS A 6 -15.04 38.00 -7.42
N LEU A 7 -14.91 36.74 -7.89
CA LEU A 7 -15.30 35.52 -7.14
C LEU A 7 -14.99 34.23 -7.95
N LEU A 8 -14.48 33.22 -7.22
CA LEU A 8 -14.63 31.77 -7.42
C LEU A 8 -14.73 31.22 -8.87
N TYR A 9 -13.62 30.67 -9.38
CA TYR A 9 -13.70 29.56 -10.35
C TYR A 9 -13.86 28.24 -9.60
N THR A 10 -15.10 27.75 -9.59
CA THR A 10 -15.47 26.37 -9.26
C THR A 10 -14.97 25.41 -10.34
N GLY A 11 -14.78 24.11 -10.01
CA GLY A 11 -14.78 23.08 -11.06
C GLY A 11 -13.94 21.82 -10.90
N PHE A 12 -13.91 21.13 -9.74
CA PHE A 12 -13.82 19.65 -9.75
C PHE A 12 -14.27 18.99 -8.43
N CYS A 13 -15.56 19.09 -8.12
CA CYS A 13 -16.17 18.15 -7.17
C CYS A 13 -16.49 16.85 -7.93
N ILE A 14 -15.62 15.84 -7.83
CA ILE A 14 -15.96 14.50 -8.34
C ILE A 14 -17.10 13.95 -7.48
N LEU A 15 -18.19 13.59 -8.16
CA LEU A 15 -19.46 13.21 -7.55
C LEU A 15 -19.37 11.86 -6.84
N LEU A 16 -19.33 11.89 -5.52
CA LEU A 16 -19.65 10.76 -4.66
C LEU A 16 -21.17 10.54 -4.64
N THR A 17 -21.71 9.79 -5.61
CA THR A 17 -22.92 8.95 -5.47
C THR A 17 -23.33 8.26 -6.78
N GLY A 18 -23.60 6.95 -6.68
CA GLY A 18 -24.67 6.34 -7.47
C GLY A 18 -24.30 5.59 -8.75
N LEU A 19 -23.89 4.33 -8.62
CA LEU A 19 -24.41 3.26 -9.47
C LEU A 19 -24.72 2.03 -8.62
N VAL A 20 -25.97 1.92 -8.19
CA VAL A 20 -26.54 0.65 -7.72
C VAL A 20 -26.80 -0.20 -8.96
N SER A 21 -26.31 -1.43 -8.95
CA SER A 21 -26.51 -2.42 -10.02
C SER A 21 -26.58 -3.82 -9.38
N PRO A 22 -27.18 -4.80 -10.05
CA PRO A 22 -28.13 -5.71 -9.40
C PRO A 22 -27.48 -6.67 -8.41
N GLN A 23 -28.28 -7.10 -7.43
CA GLN A 23 -27.95 -8.21 -6.55
C GLN A 23 -27.81 -9.50 -7.38
N ALA A 24 -26.60 -9.79 -7.85
CA ALA A 24 -26.22 -11.13 -8.27
C ALA A 24 -26.19 -12.02 -7.02
N SER A 25 -27.26 -12.78 -6.81
CA SER A 25 -27.38 -13.71 -5.68
C SER A 25 -26.49 -14.95 -5.91
N ALA A 26 -25.18 -14.79 -5.73
CA ALA A 26 -24.31 -15.91 -5.43
C ALA A 26 -24.46 -16.24 -3.93
N GLY A 27 -24.86 -17.48 -3.63
CA GLY A 27 -25.02 -17.94 -2.25
C GLY A 27 -23.68 -17.85 -1.47
N PRO A 28 -23.73 -17.73 -0.14
CA PRO A 28 -22.52 -17.51 0.65
C PRO A 28 -21.60 -18.74 0.59
N SER A 29 -20.51 -18.60 -0.16
CA SER A 29 -19.32 -19.43 0.01
C SER A 29 -18.71 -19.10 1.37
N PHE A 30 -19.27 -19.67 2.43
CA PHE A 30 -18.87 -19.48 3.82
C PHE A 30 -17.44 -19.98 4.07
N ASP A 31 -16.48 -19.11 3.80
CA ASP A 31 -15.29 -19.00 4.63
C ASP A 31 -15.47 -17.72 5.46
N ALA A 32 -16.04 -17.85 6.66
CA ALA A 32 -16.32 -16.69 7.53
C ALA A 32 -15.04 -15.92 7.89
N ASP A 33 -13.88 -16.57 7.79
CA ASP A 33 -12.57 -15.96 7.96
C ASP A 33 -12.18 -15.05 6.79
N ARG A 34 -12.69 -15.25 5.56
CA ARG A 34 -12.31 -14.41 4.40
C ARG A 34 -12.76 -12.96 4.52
N GLN A 35 -13.95 -12.67 5.04
CA GLN A 35 -14.37 -11.29 5.33
C GLN A 35 -13.54 -10.67 6.48
N GLY A 36 -13.12 -11.49 7.45
CA GLY A 36 -12.20 -11.07 8.51
C GLY A 36 -10.81 -10.72 7.96
N LEU A 37 -10.28 -11.58 7.09
CA LEU A 37 -9.00 -11.46 6.41
C LEU A 37 -8.97 -10.24 5.46
N GLU A 38 -10.03 -10.04 4.68
CA GLU A 38 -10.22 -8.84 3.83
C GLU A 38 -10.19 -7.57 4.69
N LYS A 39 -10.95 -7.52 5.78
CA LYS A 39 -10.98 -6.35 6.69
C LYS A 39 -9.62 -6.12 7.37
N LEU A 40 -8.92 -7.18 7.78
CA LEU A 40 -7.57 -7.08 8.35
C LEU A 40 -6.56 -6.57 7.32
N SER A 41 -6.66 -7.04 6.07
CA SER A 41 -5.80 -6.63 4.96
C SER A 41 -6.06 -5.17 4.56
N ALA A 42 -7.33 -4.76 4.46
CA ALA A 42 -7.73 -3.38 4.20
C ALA A 42 -7.22 -2.43 5.30
N ASN A 43 -7.30 -2.83 6.57
CA ASN A 43 -6.73 -2.05 7.67
C ASN A 43 -5.19 -1.99 7.59
N ALA A 44 -4.52 -3.10 7.26
CA ALA A 44 -3.06 -3.12 7.10
C ALA A 44 -2.60 -2.20 5.96
N GLY A 45 -3.33 -2.19 4.85
CA GLY A 45 -3.15 -1.28 3.72
C GLY A 45 -3.48 0.17 4.04
N ALA A 46 -4.50 0.44 4.85
CA ALA A 46 -4.82 1.80 5.30
C ALA A 46 -3.70 2.41 6.17
N GLU A 47 -3.15 1.63 7.10
CA GLU A 47 -1.98 2.04 7.88
C GLU A 47 -0.71 2.18 7.03
N LEU A 48 -0.52 1.32 6.01
CA LEU A 48 0.57 1.47 5.03
C LEU A 48 0.49 2.83 4.31
N HIS A 49 -0.71 3.21 3.84
CA HIS A 49 -0.94 4.49 3.18
C HIS A 49 -0.76 5.68 4.12
N ARG A 50 -1.18 5.59 5.39
CA ARG A 50 -0.88 6.61 6.42
C ARG A 50 0.62 6.77 6.64
N GLY A 51 1.36 5.66 6.65
CA GLY A 51 2.83 5.66 6.68
C GLY A 51 3.45 6.39 5.49
N PHE A 52 2.98 6.12 4.26
CA PHE A 52 3.43 6.86 3.07
C PHE A 52 3.10 8.35 3.13
N GLN A 53 1.90 8.72 3.57
CA GLN A 53 1.53 10.13 3.71
C GLN A 53 2.50 10.85 4.65
N LYS A 54 2.78 10.29 5.83
CA LYS A 54 3.72 10.87 6.79
C LYS A 54 5.17 10.86 6.31
N PHE A 55 5.57 9.87 5.51
CA PHE A 55 6.87 9.86 4.85
C PHE A 55 6.97 10.99 3.79
N HIS A 56 5.91 11.25 3.01
CA HIS A 56 5.90 12.37 2.08
C HIS A 56 5.85 13.74 2.79
N GLU A 57 5.10 13.87 3.89
CA GLU A 57 5.14 15.07 4.75
C GLU A 57 6.57 15.31 5.28
N MET A 58 7.30 14.27 5.72
CA MET A 58 8.71 14.39 6.10
C MET A 58 9.58 14.94 4.95
N LEU A 59 9.40 14.44 3.71
CA LEU A 59 10.16 14.94 2.56
C LEU A 59 9.86 16.43 2.29
N MET A 60 8.59 16.81 2.32
CA MET A 60 8.16 18.22 2.19
C MET A 60 8.81 19.09 3.28
N TYR A 61 8.80 18.68 4.55
CA TYR A 61 9.44 19.44 5.61
C TYR A 61 10.96 19.53 5.48
N LEU A 62 11.63 18.52 4.89
CA LEU A 62 13.05 18.63 4.54
C LEU A 62 13.30 19.66 3.44
N GLU A 63 12.43 19.75 2.43
CA GLU A 63 12.51 20.78 1.37
C GLU A 63 12.27 22.19 1.91
N LEU A 64 11.31 22.35 2.84
CA LEU A 64 11.03 23.58 3.56
C LEU A 64 12.11 23.96 4.60
N LYS A 65 13.07 23.07 4.87
CA LYS A 65 14.12 23.20 5.89
C LYS A 65 13.57 23.32 7.32
N GLU A 66 12.53 22.55 7.62
CA GLU A 66 11.87 22.45 8.92
C GLU A 66 12.22 21.11 9.61
N PRO A 67 13.43 20.98 10.20
CA PRO A 67 13.94 19.69 10.67
C PRO A 67 13.16 19.08 11.85
N LEU A 68 12.46 19.91 12.64
CA LEU A 68 11.60 19.44 13.73
C LEU A 68 10.37 18.73 13.18
N HIS A 69 9.57 19.40 12.34
CA HIS A 69 8.41 18.80 11.68
C HIS A 69 8.79 17.60 10.80
N ALA A 70 9.96 17.63 10.14
CA ALA A 70 10.48 16.46 9.42
C ALA A 70 10.73 15.27 10.38
N THR A 71 11.27 15.51 11.57
CA THR A 71 11.51 14.47 12.58
C THR A 71 10.20 13.92 13.15
N GLU A 72 9.21 14.78 13.40
CA GLU A 72 7.87 14.40 13.85
C GLU A 72 7.12 13.59 12.80
N ALA A 73 7.12 14.04 11.54
CA ALA A 73 6.53 13.32 10.42
C ALA A 73 7.21 11.97 10.18
N LYS A 74 8.55 11.89 10.34
CA LYS A 74 9.28 10.60 10.33
C LYS A 74 8.79 9.67 11.45
N ALA A 75 8.63 10.17 12.67
CA ALA A 75 8.17 9.37 13.80
C ALA A 75 6.75 8.84 13.58
N ALA A 76 5.84 9.69 13.08
CA ALA A 76 4.49 9.30 12.71
C ALA A 76 4.47 8.27 11.57
N ALA A 77 5.32 8.42 10.55
CA ALA A 77 5.47 7.44 9.48
C ALA A 77 5.90 6.07 10.01
N LEU A 78 6.91 6.05 10.90
CA LEU A 78 7.39 4.84 11.56
C LEU A 78 6.30 4.18 12.42
N GLN A 79 5.46 4.95 13.12
CA GLN A 79 4.33 4.42 13.88
C GLN A 79 3.33 3.70 12.96
N HIS A 80 2.88 4.35 11.89
CA HIS A 80 1.93 3.76 10.94
C HIS A 80 2.49 2.55 10.19
N PHE A 81 3.78 2.56 9.79
CA PHE A 81 4.41 1.37 9.21
C PHE A 81 4.52 0.22 10.21
N ASN A 82 4.79 0.48 11.49
CA ASN A 82 4.82 -0.55 12.52
C ASN A 82 3.43 -1.17 12.75
N GLU A 83 2.37 -0.36 12.82
CA GLU A 83 0.99 -0.86 12.94
C GLU A 83 0.60 -1.68 11.70
N SER A 84 0.92 -1.19 10.49
CA SER A 84 0.74 -1.94 9.24
C SER A 84 1.46 -3.30 9.27
N ALA A 85 2.71 -3.37 9.74
CA ALA A 85 3.44 -4.63 9.89
C ALA A 85 2.80 -5.57 10.94
N VAL A 86 2.25 -5.04 12.04
CA VAL A 86 1.50 -5.82 13.03
C VAL A 86 0.21 -6.37 12.43
N LEU A 87 -0.52 -5.58 11.64
CA LEU A 87 -1.73 -6.02 10.95
C LEU A 87 -1.42 -7.06 9.87
N PHE A 88 -0.38 -6.88 9.05
CA PHE A 88 0.07 -7.89 8.08
C PHE A 88 0.54 -9.19 8.75
N LYS A 89 1.10 -9.15 9.97
CA LYS A 89 1.39 -10.38 10.76
C LYS A 89 0.10 -11.11 11.14
N LYS A 90 -0.97 -10.40 11.50
CA LYS A 90 -2.29 -11.01 11.76
C LYS A 90 -2.89 -11.61 10.48
N VAL A 91 -2.82 -10.89 9.35
CA VAL A 91 -3.20 -11.42 8.03
C VAL A 91 -2.41 -12.69 7.71
N THR A 92 -1.09 -12.70 7.93
CA THR A 92 -0.22 -13.88 7.69
C THR A 92 -0.59 -15.09 8.56
N ALA A 93 -1.11 -14.87 9.77
CA ALA A 93 -1.52 -15.95 10.66
C ALA A 93 -2.82 -16.64 10.21
N SER A 94 -3.75 -15.89 9.63
CA SER A 94 -5.05 -16.38 9.12
C SER A 94 -5.04 -16.72 7.61
N ALA A 95 -4.11 -16.18 6.83
CA ALA A 95 -4.07 -16.39 5.38
C ALA A 95 -3.83 -17.87 5.04
N PRO A 96 -4.62 -18.44 4.10
CA PRO A 96 -4.45 -19.84 3.71
C PRO A 96 -3.23 -20.03 2.81
N GLU A 97 -2.73 -21.26 2.72
CA GLU A 97 -1.74 -21.67 1.71
C GLU A 97 -2.38 -21.85 0.31
N ARG A 98 -3.44 -21.10 0.01
CA ARG A 98 -4.13 -21.11 -1.28
C ARG A 98 -3.21 -20.49 -2.33
N LYS A 99 -3.02 -21.17 -3.46
CA LYS A 99 -2.22 -20.65 -4.57
C LYS A 99 -2.82 -19.36 -5.12
N ILE A 100 -1.97 -18.38 -5.41
CA ILE A 100 -2.39 -17.15 -6.08
C ILE A 100 -2.55 -17.43 -7.57
N LEU A 101 -3.73 -17.09 -8.11
CA LEU A 101 -3.98 -17.10 -9.55
C LEU A 101 -3.99 -15.65 -10.05
N TYR A 102 -2.87 -15.21 -10.61
CA TYR A 102 -2.73 -13.90 -11.24
C TYR A 102 -3.52 -13.83 -12.55
N GLN A 103 -4.81 -13.50 -12.45
CA GLN A 103 -5.74 -13.34 -13.58
C GLN A 103 -6.20 -11.88 -13.66
N PRO A 104 -5.41 -10.97 -14.28
CA PRO A 104 -5.81 -9.58 -14.44
C PRO A 104 -7.03 -9.45 -15.35
N ARG A 105 -7.97 -8.58 -14.95
CA ARG A 105 -9.21 -8.26 -15.65
C ARG A 105 -9.02 -7.19 -16.73
N ASP A 106 -8.02 -6.34 -16.57
CA ASP A 106 -7.68 -5.25 -17.50
C ASP A 106 -6.15 -5.03 -17.60
N ASP A 107 -5.73 -4.15 -18.50
CA ASP A 107 -4.32 -3.84 -18.69
C ASP A 107 -3.67 -3.14 -17.48
N SER A 108 -4.43 -2.45 -16.62
CA SER A 108 -3.89 -1.79 -15.43
C SER A 108 -3.53 -2.79 -14.32
N GLU A 109 -4.37 -3.80 -14.10
CA GLU A 109 -4.05 -4.92 -13.19
C GLU A 109 -2.85 -5.72 -13.71
N LYS A 110 -2.77 -5.93 -15.03
CA LYS A 110 -1.66 -6.61 -15.69
C LYS A 110 -0.34 -5.84 -15.58
N GLU A 111 -0.37 -4.53 -15.77
CA GLU A 111 0.80 -3.65 -15.55
C GLU A 111 1.25 -3.67 -14.08
N ALA A 112 0.31 -3.62 -13.13
CA ALA A 112 0.62 -3.68 -11.70
C ALA A 112 1.27 -5.01 -11.30
N ILE A 113 0.73 -6.15 -11.77
CA ILE A 113 1.32 -7.48 -11.54
C ILE A 113 2.74 -7.55 -12.14
N ALA A 114 2.91 -7.11 -13.39
CA ALA A 114 4.21 -7.12 -14.05
C ALA A 114 5.23 -6.20 -13.37
N ALA A 115 4.82 -5.01 -12.90
CA ALA A 115 5.68 -4.09 -12.16
C ALA A 115 6.17 -4.72 -10.85
N PHE A 116 5.26 -5.35 -10.09
CA PHE A 116 5.59 -6.07 -8.86
C PHE A 116 6.57 -7.22 -9.10
N GLN A 117 6.29 -8.11 -10.05
CA GLN A 117 7.16 -9.25 -10.38
C GLN A 117 8.56 -8.80 -10.81
N ASN A 118 8.64 -7.79 -11.68
CA ASN A 118 9.91 -7.18 -12.06
C ASN A 118 10.65 -6.58 -10.86
N ARG A 119 9.96 -5.92 -9.92
CA ARG A 119 10.58 -5.37 -8.71
C ARG A 119 11.12 -6.45 -7.77
N LEU A 120 10.40 -7.57 -7.61
CA LEU A 120 10.90 -8.71 -6.83
C LEU A 120 12.18 -9.29 -7.46
N LYS A 121 12.16 -9.51 -8.78
CA LYS A 121 13.29 -9.99 -9.57
C LYS A 121 14.51 -9.06 -9.48
N GLU A 122 14.34 -7.74 -9.62
CA GLU A 122 15.40 -6.74 -9.43
C GLU A 122 16.06 -6.81 -8.04
N LEU A 123 15.31 -7.24 -7.03
CA LEU A 123 15.74 -7.29 -5.63
C LEU A 123 16.14 -8.69 -5.16
N GLY A 124 16.12 -9.70 -6.05
CA GLY A 124 16.46 -11.09 -5.74
C GLY A 124 15.47 -11.76 -4.77
N ILE A 125 14.22 -11.30 -4.75
CA ILE A 125 13.16 -11.84 -3.90
C ILE A 125 12.34 -12.83 -4.75
N ALA A 126 12.01 -14.00 -4.19
CA ALA A 126 11.13 -14.96 -4.84
C ALA A 126 9.70 -14.41 -4.93
N GLU A 127 9.02 -14.70 -6.05
CA GLU A 127 7.59 -14.41 -6.19
C GLU A 127 6.78 -15.30 -5.22
N PRO A 128 5.72 -14.78 -4.56
CA PRO A 128 4.91 -15.58 -3.65
C PRO A 128 3.92 -16.47 -4.42
N ASP A 129 3.98 -17.77 -4.18
CA ASP A 129 3.06 -18.74 -4.78
C ASP A 129 1.69 -18.79 -4.08
N THR A 130 1.62 -18.43 -2.78
CA THR A 130 0.40 -18.53 -1.95
C THR A 130 -0.02 -17.21 -1.30
N GLU A 131 -1.32 -17.05 -1.00
CA GLU A 131 -1.89 -15.89 -0.30
C GLU A 131 -1.11 -15.59 1.01
N LYS A 132 -0.73 -16.64 1.75
CA LYS A 132 0.08 -16.52 2.96
C LYS A 132 1.54 -16.15 2.72
N GLN A 133 2.16 -16.63 1.65
CA GLN A 133 3.50 -16.18 1.25
C GLN A 133 3.49 -14.70 0.87
N LEU A 134 2.45 -14.21 0.18
CA LEU A 134 2.28 -12.78 -0.12
C LEU A 134 2.11 -11.95 1.15
N ALA A 135 1.32 -12.40 2.11
CA ALA A 135 1.20 -11.74 3.42
C ALA A 135 2.54 -11.72 4.19
N SER A 136 3.27 -12.83 4.18
CA SER A 136 4.61 -12.95 4.79
C SER A 136 5.64 -12.02 4.14
N LEU A 137 5.58 -11.90 2.81
CA LEU A 137 6.38 -10.96 2.04
C LEU A 137 6.03 -9.52 2.44
N ALA A 138 4.74 -9.19 2.62
CA ALA A 138 4.35 -7.86 3.06
C ALA A 138 4.94 -7.48 4.42
N VAL A 139 4.88 -8.38 5.42
CA VAL A 139 5.57 -8.19 6.71
C VAL A 139 7.07 -7.94 6.50
N THR A 140 7.71 -8.72 5.64
CA THR A 140 9.16 -8.66 5.37
C THR A 140 9.56 -7.32 4.76
N VAL A 141 8.84 -6.84 3.74
CA VAL A 141 9.14 -5.58 3.06
C VAL A 141 8.86 -4.38 3.96
N VAL A 142 7.73 -4.36 4.69
CA VAL A 142 7.41 -3.26 5.63
C VAL A 142 8.46 -3.19 6.74
N THR A 143 8.85 -4.32 7.32
CA THR A 143 9.92 -4.39 8.32
C THR A 143 11.27 -3.89 7.76
N ARG A 144 11.60 -4.24 6.51
CA ARG A 144 12.81 -3.73 5.84
C ARG A 144 12.74 -2.21 5.64
N HIS A 145 11.59 -1.65 5.28
CA HIS A 145 11.42 -0.21 5.10
C HIS A 145 11.53 0.55 6.42
N ILE A 146 10.87 0.08 7.48
CA ILE A 146 11.00 0.59 8.86
C ILE A 146 12.48 0.68 9.21
N HIS A 147 13.23 -0.41 9.06
CA HIS A 147 14.66 -0.46 9.38
C HIS A 147 15.53 0.51 8.56
N VAL A 148 15.19 0.74 7.28
CA VAL A 148 15.85 1.74 6.44
C VAL A 148 15.54 3.15 6.93
N LEU A 149 14.29 3.43 7.29
CA LEU A 149 13.85 4.74 7.72
C LEU A 149 14.39 5.07 9.13
N GLU A 150 14.31 4.15 10.09
CA GLU A 150 14.90 4.27 11.43
C GLU A 150 16.37 4.71 11.37
N LYS A 151 17.20 3.92 10.66
CA LYS A 151 18.64 4.16 10.50
C LYS A 151 18.99 5.42 9.69
N SER A 152 18.04 6.01 8.97
CA SER A 152 18.28 7.23 8.20
C SER A 152 18.08 8.47 9.07
N SER A 153 19.12 9.28 9.25
CA SER A 153 19.00 10.66 9.73
C SER A 153 19.06 11.57 8.50
N PHE A 154 18.12 12.51 8.38
CA PHE A 154 18.06 13.46 7.28
C PHE A 154 18.26 14.87 7.83
N LYS A 155 19.15 15.65 7.20
CA LYS A 155 19.51 17.01 7.61
C LYS A 155 19.22 18.07 6.53
N ALA A 156 18.46 17.70 5.49
CA ALA A 156 18.19 18.50 4.29
C ALA A 156 19.47 18.96 3.54
N THR A 157 20.48 18.08 3.47
CA THR A 157 21.78 18.31 2.84
C THR A 157 22.05 17.34 1.69
N LYS A 158 23.03 17.66 0.82
CA LYS A 158 23.51 16.75 -0.23
C LYS A 158 24.05 15.42 0.31
N ALA A 159 24.51 15.38 1.57
CA ALA A 159 24.99 14.16 2.21
C ALA A 159 23.86 13.14 2.48
N ASP A 160 22.61 13.60 2.53
CA ASP A 160 21.44 12.74 2.77
C ASP A 160 20.99 11.96 1.53
N TYR A 161 21.46 12.36 0.33
CA TYR A 161 21.00 11.81 -0.95
C TYR A 161 21.12 10.27 -1.08
N PRO A 162 22.19 9.59 -0.61
CA PRO A 162 22.27 8.14 -0.63
C PRO A 162 21.18 7.47 0.24
N SER A 163 20.94 8.02 1.44
CA SER A 163 19.95 7.51 2.39
C SER A 163 18.52 7.78 1.91
N LEU A 164 18.24 8.98 1.40
CA LEU A 164 16.95 9.33 0.79
C LEU A 164 16.64 8.43 -0.41
N ARG A 165 17.60 8.23 -1.31
CA ARG A 165 17.46 7.30 -2.45
C ARG A 165 17.18 5.86 -1.99
N LYS A 166 17.80 5.41 -0.89
CA LYS A 166 17.54 4.09 -0.31
C LYS A 166 16.13 3.98 0.27
N ALA A 167 15.65 5.01 0.98
CA ALA A 167 14.29 5.07 1.51
C ALA A 167 13.24 5.07 0.40
N LEU A 168 13.40 5.93 -0.62
CA LEU A 168 12.50 6.03 -1.79
C LEU A 168 12.45 4.72 -2.58
N ARG A 169 13.60 4.07 -2.86
CA ARG A 169 13.62 2.74 -3.52
C ARG A 169 12.92 1.66 -2.69
N SER A 170 13.05 1.73 -1.36
CA SER A 170 12.33 0.82 -0.46
C SER A 170 10.83 1.11 -0.40
N GLN A 171 10.42 2.36 -0.61
CA GLN A 171 9.01 2.77 -0.67
C GLN A 171 8.36 2.31 -1.98
N ALA A 172 9.08 2.37 -3.11
CA ALA A 172 8.57 1.90 -4.41
C ALA A 172 8.10 0.43 -4.35
N LEU A 173 8.93 -0.47 -3.80
CA LEU A 173 8.51 -1.87 -3.60
C LEU A 173 7.30 -2.00 -2.66
N LEU A 174 7.16 -1.14 -1.65
CA LEU A 174 5.97 -1.15 -0.79
C LEU A 174 4.69 -0.70 -1.51
N LEU A 175 4.80 0.23 -2.46
CA LEU A 175 3.68 0.66 -3.30
C LEU A 175 3.29 -0.47 -4.27
N ASP A 176 4.26 -1.05 -4.98
CA ASP A 176 4.06 -2.20 -5.88
C ASP A 176 3.36 -3.36 -5.14
N LEU A 177 3.81 -3.67 -3.93
CA LEU A 177 3.21 -4.67 -3.03
C LEU A 177 1.81 -4.28 -2.53
N GLY A 178 1.61 -3.01 -2.13
CA GLY A 178 0.33 -2.52 -1.64
C GLY A 178 -0.77 -2.67 -2.70
N ILE A 179 -0.45 -2.29 -3.95
CA ILE A 179 -1.32 -2.47 -5.11
C ILE A 179 -1.58 -3.97 -5.33
N LEU A 180 -0.55 -4.82 -5.35
CA LEU A 180 -0.74 -6.26 -5.59
C LEU A 180 -1.58 -6.94 -4.49
N THR A 181 -1.36 -6.60 -3.21
CA THR A 181 -2.21 -7.14 -2.14
C THR A 181 -3.66 -6.73 -2.34
N SER A 182 -3.95 -5.47 -2.68
CA SER A 182 -5.30 -5.04 -3.03
C SER A 182 -5.87 -5.85 -4.20
N ILE A 183 -5.11 -6.02 -5.29
CA ILE A 183 -5.54 -6.81 -6.46
C ILE A 183 -5.83 -8.26 -6.07
N VAL A 184 -4.93 -8.94 -5.36
CA VAL A 184 -5.11 -10.36 -4.99
C VAL A 184 -6.30 -10.54 -4.06
N TRP A 185 -6.48 -9.69 -3.05
CA TRP A 185 -7.63 -9.82 -2.14
C TRP A 185 -8.97 -9.46 -2.79
N SER A 186 -8.99 -8.48 -3.72
CA SER A 186 -10.20 -8.16 -4.49
C SER A 186 -10.52 -9.22 -5.56
N LEU A 187 -9.53 -9.71 -6.31
CA LEU A 187 -9.74 -10.81 -7.28
C LEU A 187 -10.17 -12.10 -6.59
N SER A 188 -9.63 -12.40 -5.40
CA SER A 188 -10.03 -13.57 -4.63
C SER A 188 -11.50 -13.54 -4.19
N ALA A 189 -12.15 -12.36 -4.11
CA ALA A 189 -13.58 -12.26 -3.79
C ALA A 189 -14.48 -12.67 -4.97
N ASP A 190 -14.03 -12.44 -6.21
CA ASP A 190 -14.78 -12.72 -7.44
C ASP A 190 -14.52 -14.14 -8.03
N GLN A 191 -13.53 -14.87 -7.52
CA GLN A 191 -13.21 -16.21 -8.03
C GLN A 191 -14.31 -17.23 -7.68
N PRO A 192 -14.90 -17.93 -8.67
CA PRO A 192 -15.81 -19.03 -8.39
C PRO A 192 -15.08 -20.11 -7.59
N GLY A 193 -15.71 -20.58 -6.51
CA GLY A 193 -15.07 -21.44 -5.52
C GLY A 193 -14.38 -22.64 -6.15
N GLY A 194 -13.04 -22.60 -6.18
CA GLY A 194 -12.23 -23.71 -6.67
C GLY A 194 -12.44 -24.92 -5.78
N SER A 195 -13.22 -25.88 -6.24
CA SER A 195 -13.38 -27.17 -5.56
C SER A 195 -12.09 -27.96 -5.64
N SER A 196 -11.45 -28.12 -4.48
CA SER A 196 -10.35 -29.05 -4.20
C SER A 196 -10.78 -29.98 -3.06
#